data_AF-A0A0K2T752-F1
#
_entry.id   AF-A0A0K2T752-F1
#
_cell.length_a   1.000
_cell.length_b   1.000
_cell.length_c   1.000
_cell.angle_alpha   90.00
_cell.angle_beta   90.00
_cell.angle_gamma   90.00
#
_symmetry.space_group_name_H-M   'P 1'
#
loop_
_entity.id
_entity.type
_entity.pdbx_description
1 polymer ?
#
loop_
_entity_poly.entity_id
_entity_poly.type
_entity_poly.pdbx_seq_one_letter_code
_entity_poly.pdbx_strand_id
1 'polypeptide(L)'
;MGILTSRNPWANKPKIPVFCPVYEVDAEARRVGLVASTTLIITIYDLNNRKHLTTSLQIVCYVLRAFDAFNGKSVPKSLVLSAYENRRTLLLLIRTVQKQHFGDEYIRLQAGEEILRSSNILKLNPFFDMKEEIIRNDTRIRTSPVLLPAVKDGLVAKLILQHHRSNLHAGPNQTLHSLRHRYWIVKGFSIVKQVISKRCFVCEQFTAKTQQQMM
;
A
#
# COMPACT_ATOMS: atom_id res chain seq x y z
N MET A 1 39.34 55.69 36.74
CA MET A 1 38.46 55.35 35.59
C MET A 1 39.15 54.29 34.75
N GLY A 2 38.51 53.15 34.50
CA GLY A 2 39.07 52.07 33.69
C GLY A 2 38.22 50.82 33.82
N ILE A 3 37.10 50.77 33.10
CA ILE A 3 36.13 49.68 33.11
C ILE A 3 36.73 48.48 32.35
N LEU A 4 36.85 47.33 33.03
CA LEU A 4 37.14 46.03 32.41
C LEU A 4 35.87 45.51 31.73
N THR A 5 35.74 45.67 30.41
CA THR A 5 34.76 44.92 29.62
C THR A 5 35.40 43.66 29.05
N SER A 6 34.87 42.52 29.49
CA SER A 6 35.14 41.16 29.03
C SER A 6 35.10 41.03 27.51
N ARG A 7 36.18 40.55 26.89
CA ARG A 7 36.12 40.01 25.52
C ARG A 7 35.58 38.58 25.60
N ASN A 8 34.33 38.41 25.19
CA ASN A 8 33.69 37.12 25.02
C ASN A 8 34.41 36.32 23.90
N PRO A 9 35.02 35.15 24.18
CA PRO A 9 35.79 34.38 23.20
C PRO A 9 34.95 33.77 22.06
N TRP A 10 33.62 33.85 22.14
CA TRP A 10 32.69 33.20 21.23
C TRP A 10 32.22 34.08 20.04
N ALA A 11 32.80 35.27 19.87
CA ALA A 11 32.31 36.27 18.90
C ALA A 11 32.73 36.04 17.44
N ASN A 12 33.57 35.05 17.12
CA ASN A 12 33.95 34.74 15.75
C ASN A 12 33.56 33.30 15.37
N LYS A 13 32.31 33.12 14.96
CA LYS A 13 31.91 31.96 14.15
C LYS A 13 32.15 32.29 12.67
N PRO A 14 32.76 31.41 11.86
CA PRO A 14 32.86 31.63 10.44
C PRO A 14 31.45 31.70 9.85
N LYS A 15 31.19 32.72 9.01
CA LYS A 15 29.95 32.84 8.25
C LYS A 15 29.85 31.61 7.34
N ILE A 16 28.94 30.70 7.69
CA ILE A 16 28.56 29.58 6.83
C ILE A 16 28.03 30.21 5.53
N PRO A 17 28.58 29.89 4.35
CA PRO A 17 28.01 30.41 3.10
C PRO A 17 26.60 29.83 2.97
N VAL A 18 25.59 30.70 3.03
CA VAL A 18 24.20 30.36 2.71
C VAL A 18 24.11 30.25 1.19
N PHE A 19 24.62 29.15 0.66
CA PHE A 19 24.34 28.74 -0.69
C PHE A 19 23.55 27.44 -0.59
N CYS A 20 22.23 27.54 -0.41
CA CYS A 20 21.35 26.44 -0.76
C CYS A 20 21.38 26.36 -2.29
N PRO A 21 21.91 25.29 -2.89
CA PRO A 21 21.62 25.05 -4.28
C PRO A 21 20.12 24.84 -4.36
N VAL A 22 19.42 25.69 -5.10
CA VAL A 22 18.12 25.30 -5.64
C VAL A 22 18.45 24.08 -6.50
N TYR A 23 18.22 22.88 -5.94
CA TYR A 23 18.39 21.65 -6.68
C TYR A 23 17.41 21.76 -7.84
N GLU A 24 17.93 21.98 -9.05
CA GLU A 24 17.14 21.82 -10.26
C GLU A 24 16.60 20.41 -10.20
N VAL A 25 15.29 20.29 -9.97
CA VAL A 25 14.63 18.99 -10.00
C VAL A 25 14.70 18.54 -11.45
N ASP A 26 15.68 17.66 -11.72
CA ASP A 26 16.00 17.13 -13.04
C ASP A 26 14.72 16.82 -13.82
N ALA A 27 14.66 17.27 -15.08
CA ALA A 27 13.57 16.94 -16.00
C ALA A 27 13.37 15.41 -16.11
N GLU A 28 14.43 14.65 -15.86
CA GLU A 28 14.43 13.19 -15.74
C GLU A 28 13.62 12.70 -14.52
N ALA A 29 13.81 13.30 -13.34
CA ALA A 29 13.01 13.00 -12.15
C ALA A 29 11.52 13.33 -12.35
N ARG A 30 11.22 14.40 -13.11
CA ARG A 30 9.84 14.75 -13.51
C ARG A 30 9.25 13.76 -14.51
N ARG A 31 10.03 13.26 -15.49
CA ARG A 31 9.61 12.21 -16.44
C ARG A 31 9.38 10.87 -15.75
N VAL A 32 10.27 10.47 -14.85
CA VAL A 32 10.15 9.27 -14.01
C VAL A 32 8.91 9.35 -13.12
N GLY A 33 8.64 10.52 -12.52
CA GLY A 33 7.44 10.77 -11.74
C GLY A 33 6.14 10.72 -12.56
N LEU A 34 6.14 11.28 -13.77
CA LEU A 34 4.99 11.28 -14.67
C LEU A 34 4.66 9.86 -15.17
N VAL A 35 5.66 9.07 -15.55
CA VAL A 35 5.47 7.67 -16.00
C VAL A 35 5.11 6.74 -14.83
N ALA A 36 5.66 6.96 -13.63
CA ALA A 36 5.23 6.27 -12.42
C ALA A 36 3.75 6.59 -12.09
N SER A 37 3.31 7.84 -12.31
CA SER A 37 1.92 8.24 -12.08
C SER A 37 0.95 7.67 -13.13
N THR A 38 1.33 7.57 -14.41
CA THR A 38 0.49 6.97 -15.46
C THR A 38 0.44 5.43 -15.40
N THR A 39 1.55 4.78 -15.03
CA THR A 39 1.56 3.33 -14.74
C THR A 39 0.69 2.99 -13.53
N LEU A 40 0.60 3.86 -12.51
CA LEU A 40 -0.36 3.72 -11.41
C LEU A 40 -1.83 3.83 -11.87
N ILE A 41 -2.13 4.72 -12.81
CA ILE A 41 -3.50 4.88 -13.34
C ILE A 41 -3.93 3.67 -14.17
N ILE A 42 -3.06 3.16 -15.05
CA ILE A 42 -3.32 1.95 -15.87
C ILE A 42 -3.51 0.73 -14.96
N THR A 43 -2.74 0.62 -13.87
CA THR A 43 -2.81 -0.52 -12.94
C THR A 43 -4.03 -0.47 -12.03
N ILE A 44 -4.51 0.71 -11.60
CA ILE A 44 -5.80 0.84 -10.91
C ILE A 44 -6.96 0.45 -11.85
N TYR A 45 -6.89 0.82 -13.12
CA TYR A 45 -7.89 0.45 -14.13
C TYR A 45 -7.92 -1.08 -14.36
N ASP A 46 -6.78 -1.71 -14.60
CA ASP A 46 -6.69 -3.17 -14.81
C ASP A 46 -7.01 -3.98 -13.53
N LEU A 47 -6.77 -3.38 -12.34
CA LEU A 47 -7.23 -3.92 -11.07
C LEU A 47 -8.76 -3.96 -10.94
N ASN A 48 -9.50 -3.09 -11.63
CA ASN A 48 -10.96 -3.10 -11.56
C ASN A 48 -11.61 -4.05 -12.56
N ASN A 49 -10.98 -4.31 -13.71
CA ASN A 49 -11.57 -5.12 -14.79
C ASN A 49 -11.24 -6.63 -14.75
N ARG A 50 -10.11 -7.06 -14.16
CA ARG A 50 -9.68 -8.47 -14.18
C ARG A 50 -10.19 -9.29 -12.99
N LYS A 51 -10.55 -10.57 -13.22
CA LYS A 51 -11.11 -11.49 -12.21
C LYS A 51 -10.11 -12.10 -11.21
N HIS A 52 -8.80 -12.08 -11.52
CA HIS A 52 -7.75 -12.72 -10.71
C HIS A 52 -6.65 -11.73 -10.32
N LEU A 53 -6.17 -11.82 -9.07
CA LEU A 53 -5.11 -10.94 -8.56
C LEU A 53 -3.75 -11.26 -9.20
N THR A 54 -3.42 -12.55 -9.33
CA THR A 54 -2.12 -13.00 -9.85
C THR A 54 -1.84 -12.40 -11.22
N THR A 55 -2.77 -12.50 -12.16
CA THR A 55 -2.60 -11.95 -13.51
C THR A 55 -2.38 -10.44 -13.48
N SER A 56 -3.13 -9.69 -12.67
CA SER A 56 -2.92 -8.25 -12.54
C SER A 56 -1.55 -7.92 -11.94
N LEU A 57 -1.11 -8.67 -10.90
CA LEU A 57 0.24 -8.50 -10.34
C LEU A 57 1.33 -8.77 -11.36
N GLN A 58 1.17 -9.81 -12.19
CA GLN A 58 2.14 -10.15 -13.23
C GLN A 58 2.24 -9.06 -14.29
N ILE A 59 1.10 -8.52 -14.75
CA ILE A 59 1.06 -7.40 -15.70
C ILE A 59 1.79 -6.19 -15.12
N VAL A 60 1.46 -5.78 -13.89
CA VAL A 60 2.13 -4.67 -13.22
C VAL A 60 3.63 -4.94 -13.10
N CYS A 61 4.02 -6.17 -12.76
CA CYS A 61 5.40 -6.57 -12.64
C CYS A 61 6.16 -6.45 -13.97
N TYR A 62 5.57 -6.86 -15.09
CA TYR A 62 6.18 -6.67 -16.41
C TYR A 62 6.29 -5.20 -16.81
N VAL A 63 5.28 -4.39 -16.49
CA VAL A 63 5.34 -2.94 -16.71
C VAL A 63 6.48 -2.31 -15.90
N LEU A 64 6.66 -2.71 -14.64
CA LEU A 64 7.77 -2.26 -13.81
C LEU A 64 9.13 -2.70 -14.34
N ARG A 65 9.25 -3.94 -14.86
CA ARG A 65 10.47 -4.41 -15.53
C ARG A 65 10.80 -3.57 -16.77
N ALA A 66 9.80 -3.31 -17.61
CA ALA A 66 9.99 -2.47 -18.79
C ALA A 66 10.45 -1.06 -18.39
N PHE A 67 9.82 -0.48 -17.37
CA PHE A 67 10.21 0.82 -16.83
C PHE A 67 11.63 0.82 -16.26
N ASP A 68 12.00 -0.19 -15.48
CA ASP A 68 13.37 -0.33 -14.96
C ASP A 68 14.38 -0.46 -16.12
N ALA A 69 14.04 -1.15 -17.21
CA ALA A 69 14.87 -1.26 -18.41
C ALA A 69 15.00 0.07 -19.18
N PHE A 70 13.91 0.83 -19.32
CA PHE A 70 13.94 2.17 -19.93
C PHE A 70 14.80 3.16 -19.14
N ASN A 71 14.86 3.02 -17.81
CA ASN A 71 15.72 3.83 -16.95
C ASN A 71 17.18 3.31 -16.89
N GLY A 72 17.58 2.39 -17.78
CA GLY A 72 18.95 1.88 -17.86
C GLY A 72 19.35 0.94 -16.71
N LYS A 73 18.40 0.46 -15.89
CA LYS A 73 18.71 -0.52 -14.85
C LYS A 73 18.90 -1.91 -15.45
N SER A 74 19.71 -2.73 -14.80
CA SER A 74 19.83 -4.15 -15.16
C SER A 74 18.54 -4.88 -14.80
N VAL A 75 17.88 -5.46 -15.80
CA VAL A 75 16.62 -6.21 -15.64
C VAL A 75 16.81 -7.65 -16.11
N PRO A 76 16.23 -8.65 -15.42
CA PRO A 76 16.28 -10.03 -15.88
C PRO A 76 15.67 -10.19 -17.26
N LYS A 77 16.40 -10.84 -18.18
CA LYS A 77 15.91 -11.17 -19.54
C LYS A 77 14.91 -12.34 -19.55
N SER A 78 14.76 -13.04 -18.43
CA SER A 78 13.84 -14.18 -18.31
C SER A 78 12.38 -13.73 -18.34
N LEU A 79 11.54 -14.47 -19.06
CA LEU A 79 10.09 -14.27 -19.05
C LEU A 79 9.46 -14.69 -17.70
N VAL A 80 10.15 -15.50 -16.90
CA VAL A 80 9.64 -15.96 -15.60
C VAL A 80 9.74 -14.84 -14.57
N LEU A 81 8.64 -14.59 -13.85
CA LEU A 81 8.58 -13.62 -12.75
C LEU A 81 9.02 -14.26 -11.43
N SER A 82 9.99 -13.65 -10.76
CA SER A 82 10.44 -14.10 -9.45
C SER A 82 9.39 -13.84 -8.37
N ALA A 83 9.38 -14.68 -7.32
CA ALA A 83 8.59 -14.43 -6.12
C ALA A 83 8.92 -13.06 -5.48
N TYR A 84 10.17 -12.64 -5.57
CA TYR A 84 10.61 -11.32 -5.10
C TYR A 84 9.94 -10.18 -5.87
N GLU A 85 9.86 -10.27 -7.19
CA GLU A 85 9.29 -9.21 -8.03
C GLU A 85 7.78 -9.13 -7.86
N ASN A 86 7.10 -10.27 -7.74
CA ASN A 86 5.68 -10.32 -7.38
C ASN A 86 5.43 -9.68 -6.01
N ARG A 87 6.29 -9.97 -5.01
CA ARG A 87 6.19 -9.36 -3.69
C ARG A 87 6.43 -7.86 -3.74
N ARG A 88 7.49 -7.39 -4.42
CA ARG A 88 7.79 -5.96 -4.62
C ARG A 88 6.61 -5.25 -5.26
N THR A 89 6.04 -5.84 -6.31
CA THR A 89 4.86 -5.30 -7.02
C THR A 89 3.66 -5.19 -6.11
N LEU A 90 3.36 -6.25 -5.33
CA LEU A 90 2.26 -6.23 -4.37
C LEU A 90 2.45 -5.14 -3.31
N LEU A 91 3.66 -4.99 -2.76
CA LEU A 91 3.96 -3.95 -1.77
C LEU A 91 3.80 -2.54 -2.34
N LEU A 92 4.23 -2.31 -3.57
CA LEU A 92 4.03 -1.03 -4.26
C LEU A 92 2.54 -0.69 -4.41
N LEU A 93 1.71 -1.66 -4.80
CA LEU A 93 0.26 -1.47 -4.90
C LEU A 93 -0.39 -1.23 -3.54
N ILE A 94 0.08 -1.90 -2.48
CA ILE A 94 -0.42 -1.65 -1.13
C ILE A 94 -0.07 -0.23 -0.70
N ARG A 95 1.17 0.20 -0.93
CA ARG A 95 1.64 1.55 -0.61
C ARG A 95 0.80 2.62 -1.29
N THR A 96 0.44 2.41 -2.56
CA THR A 96 -0.39 3.38 -3.30
C THR A 96 -1.80 3.46 -2.74
N VAL A 97 -2.40 2.30 -2.43
CA VAL A 97 -3.70 2.23 -1.74
C VAL A 97 -3.66 2.90 -0.37
N GLN A 98 -2.59 2.71 0.40
CA GLN A 98 -2.43 3.37 1.70
C GLN A 98 -2.28 4.88 1.54
N LYS A 99 -1.45 5.38 0.63
CA LYS A 99 -1.33 6.82 0.35
C LYS A 99 -2.65 7.44 -0.09
N GLN A 100 -3.46 6.70 -0.85
CA GLN A 100 -4.76 7.18 -1.32
C GLN A 100 -5.81 7.27 -0.20
N HIS A 101 -5.80 6.35 0.77
CA HIS A 101 -6.87 6.23 1.77
C HIS A 101 -6.48 6.67 3.18
N PHE A 102 -5.19 6.68 3.50
CA PHE A 102 -4.60 7.06 4.79
C PHE A 102 -3.57 8.18 4.57
N GLY A 103 -3.85 9.14 3.69
CA GLY A 103 -2.85 10.13 3.25
C GLY A 103 -2.24 10.93 4.40
N ASP A 104 -3.08 11.51 5.25
CA ASP A 104 -2.63 12.31 6.40
C ASP A 104 -1.89 11.44 7.43
N GLU A 105 -2.40 10.23 7.70
CA GLU A 105 -1.76 9.31 8.62
C GLU A 105 -0.43 8.79 8.08
N TYR A 106 -0.33 8.57 6.76
CA TYR A 106 0.88 8.12 6.10
C TYR A 106 1.99 9.16 6.23
N ILE A 107 1.69 10.44 5.95
CA ILE A 107 2.67 11.53 6.04
C ILE A 107 3.18 11.69 7.47
N ARG A 108 2.26 11.68 8.45
CA ARG A 108 2.62 11.81 9.87
C ARG A 108 3.43 10.65 10.39
N LEU A 109 3.00 9.42 10.13
CA LEU A 109 3.73 8.23 10.57
C LEU A 109 5.10 8.12 9.88
N GLN A 110 5.21 8.56 8.62
CA GLN A 110 6.49 8.66 7.92
C GLN A 110 7.44 9.67 8.58
N ALA A 111 6.91 10.80 9.08
CA ALA A 111 7.67 11.80 9.82
C ALA A 111 7.99 11.40 11.28
N GLY A 112 7.48 10.25 11.75
CA GLY A 112 7.60 9.83 13.15
C GLY A 112 6.67 10.60 14.10
N GLU A 113 5.67 11.29 13.56
CA GLU A 113 4.68 12.04 14.34
C GLU A 113 3.48 11.16 14.73
N GLU A 114 2.79 11.56 15.80
CA GLU A 114 1.53 10.94 16.19
C GLU A 114 0.40 11.26 15.21
N ILE A 115 -0.38 10.24 14.87
CA ILE A 115 -1.60 10.40 14.07
C ILE A 115 -2.69 11.11 14.86
N LEU A 116 -3.62 11.74 14.14
CA LEU A 116 -4.73 12.46 14.74
C LEU A 116 -5.61 11.55 15.59
N ARG A 117 -6.06 12.06 16.75
CA ARG A 117 -7.00 11.37 17.64
C ARG A 117 -8.34 11.04 16.98
N SER A 118 -8.72 11.79 15.96
CA SER A 118 -9.92 11.56 15.14
C SER A 118 -9.76 10.44 14.11
N SER A 119 -8.54 9.94 13.87
CA SER A 119 -8.30 8.92 12.85
C SER A 119 -8.93 7.58 13.23
N ASN A 120 -9.60 6.96 12.26
CA ASN A 120 -10.24 5.65 12.41
C ASN A 120 -9.24 4.52 12.66
N ILE A 121 -7.96 4.72 12.33
CA ILE A 121 -6.93 3.69 12.44
C ILE A 121 -6.11 3.80 13.73
N LEU A 122 -6.24 4.88 14.51
CA LEU A 122 -5.48 5.07 15.75
C LEU A 122 -5.67 3.93 16.76
N LYS A 123 -6.88 3.41 16.88
CA LYS A 123 -7.21 2.28 17.77
C LYS A 123 -6.50 0.97 17.38
N LEU A 124 -5.90 0.93 16.21
CA LEU A 124 -5.20 -0.23 15.65
C LEU A 124 -3.67 -0.11 15.82
N ASN A 125 -3.18 0.82 16.66
CA ASN A 125 -1.76 1.07 16.91
C ASN A 125 -0.90 1.01 15.64
N PRO A 126 -1.19 1.88 14.65
CA PRO A 126 -0.49 1.84 13.38
C PRO A 126 0.93 2.36 13.53
N PHE A 127 1.88 1.70 12.87
CA PHE A 127 3.27 2.14 12.78
C PHE A 127 3.75 2.11 11.33
N PHE A 128 4.74 2.94 11.02
CA PHE A 128 5.35 2.97 9.69
C PHE A 128 6.54 2.01 9.63
N ASP A 129 6.48 1.07 8.69
CA ASP A 129 7.60 0.21 8.34
C ASP A 129 8.52 0.97 7.37
N MET A 130 9.65 1.48 7.86
CA MET A 130 10.62 2.23 7.05
C MET A 130 11.25 1.39 5.92
N LYS A 131 11.29 0.06 6.05
CA LYS A 131 11.92 -0.83 5.06
C LYS A 131 11.00 -1.09 3.88
N GLU A 132 9.72 -1.37 4.16
CA GLU A 132 8.72 -1.63 3.12
C GLU A 132 7.91 -0.37 2.75
N GLU A 133 8.12 0.76 3.45
CA GLU A 133 7.41 2.04 3.35
C GLU A 133 5.89 1.85 3.30
N ILE A 134 5.36 1.14 4.30
CA ILE A 134 3.94 0.82 4.45
C ILE A 134 3.53 0.95 5.92
N ILE A 135 2.24 1.21 6.14
CA ILE A 135 1.64 1.22 7.47
C ILE A 135 1.27 -0.21 7.86
N ARG A 136 1.70 -0.62 9.05
CA ARG A 136 1.36 -1.91 9.66
C ARG A 136 0.62 -1.67 10.97
N ASN A 137 -0.12 -2.68 11.39
CA ASN A 137 -0.74 -2.72 12.72
C ASN A 137 0.24 -3.40 13.69
N ASP A 138 0.57 -2.72 14.80
CA ASP A 138 1.30 -3.34 15.89
C ASP A 138 0.38 -4.28 16.67
N THR A 139 0.30 -5.51 16.16
CA THR A 139 -0.27 -6.62 16.89
C THR A 139 0.87 -7.33 17.61
N ARG A 140 0.65 -7.82 18.84
CA ARG A 140 1.61 -8.66 19.60
C ARG A 140 1.94 -10.02 18.92
N ILE A 141 1.60 -10.15 17.65
CA ILE A 141 1.83 -11.29 16.78
C ILE A 141 3.13 -11.03 16.01
N ARG A 142 3.94 -12.07 15.81
CA ARG A 142 5.27 -11.99 15.19
C ARG A 142 5.32 -11.35 13.79
N THR A 143 4.20 -11.20 13.10
CA THR A 143 4.15 -10.83 11.68
C THR A 143 3.45 -9.50 11.35
N SER A 144 3.20 -8.63 12.36
CA SER A 144 2.63 -7.27 12.25
C SER A 144 1.88 -7.00 10.92
N PRO A 145 0.58 -7.33 10.85
CA PRO A 145 -0.15 -7.36 9.59
C PRO A 145 -0.22 -5.98 8.93
N VAL A 146 -0.25 -5.97 7.61
CA VAL A 146 -0.30 -4.75 6.81
C VAL A 146 -1.70 -4.13 6.89
N LEU A 147 -1.78 -2.83 7.19
CA LEU A 147 -3.04 -2.15 7.34
C LEU A 147 -3.67 -1.86 5.98
N LEU A 148 -4.92 -2.27 5.76
CA LEU A 148 -5.63 -2.03 4.49
C LEU A 148 -6.94 -1.27 4.73
N PRO A 149 -7.29 -0.33 3.84
CA PRO A 149 -8.55 0.40 3.92
C PRO A 149 -9.74 -0.50 3.57
N ALA A 150 -10.92 -0.09 4.05
CA ALA A 150 -12.18 -0.77 3.83
C ALA A 150 -12.74 -0.52 2.42
N VAL A 151 -12.05 -1.00 1.38
CA VAL A 151 -12.41 -0.72 -0.02
C VAL A 151 -13.06 -1.95 -0.66
N LYS A 152 -14.23 -1.75 -1.27
CA LYS A 152 -15.03 -2.79 -1.93
C LYS A 152 -14.50 -3.22 -3.30
N ASP A 153 -13.60 -2.43 -3.89
CA ASP A 153 -13.09 -2.57 -5.24
C ASP A 153 -11.54 -2.56 -5.24
N GLY A 154 -10.92 -2.75 -6.41
CA GLY A 154 -9.46 -2.73 -6.55
C GLY A 154 -8.71 -3.86 -5.82
N LEU A 155 -7.53 -3.52 -5.28
CA LEU A 155 -6.59 -4.47 -4.68
C LEU A 155 -7.17 -5.24 -3.49
N VAL A 156 -7.86 -4.54 -2.58
CA VAL A 156 -8.40 -5.14 -1.34
C VAL A 156 -9.44 -6.21 -1.67
N ALA A 157 -10.36 -5.92 -2.59
CA ALA A 157 -11.36 -6.87 -3.04
C ALA A 157 -10.73 -8.12 -3.69
N LYS A 158 -9.67 -7.93 -4.47
CA LYS A 158 -8.93 -9.03 -5.09
C LYS A 158 -8.18 -9.89 -4.07
N LEU A 159 -7.56 -9.27 -3.07
CA LEU A 159 -6.91 -10.00 -1.97
C LEU A 159 -7.93 -10.86 -1.21
N ILE A 160 -9.12 -10.32 -0.92
CA ILE A 160 -10.21 -11.06 -0.28
C ILE A 160 -10.63 -12.25 -1.14
N LEU A 161 -10.92 -12.04 -2.43
CA LEU A 161 -11.34 -13.11 -3.33
C LEU A 161 -10.28 -14.19 -3.51
N GLN A 162 -9.00 -13.81 -3.55
CA GLN A 162 -7.92 -14.79 -3.63
C GLN A 162 -7.88 -15.68 -2.38
N HIS A 163 -7.94 -15.12 -1.18
CA HIS A 163 -7.93 -15.91 0.06
C HIS A 163 -9.20 -16.76 0.21
N HIS A 164 -10.36 -16.21 -0.16
CA HIS A 164 -11.62 -16.94 -0.16
C HIS A 164 -11.55 -18.17 -1.09
N ARG A 165 -11.04 -18.01 -2.32
CA ARG A 165 -10.90 -19.10 -3.29
C ARG A 165 -9.82 -20.11 -2.90
N SER A 166 -8.67 -19.65 -2.40
CA SER A 166 -7.60 -20.55 -1.96
C SER A 166 -8.01 -21.41 -0.77
N ASN A 167 -8.93 -20.90 0.05
CA ASN A 167 -9.50 -21.63 1.19
C ASN A 167 -10.81 -22.34 0.80
N LEU A 168 -10.92 -22.84 -0.43
CA LEU A 168 -12.07 -23.63 -0.92
C LEU A 168 -13.43 -22.96 -0.68
N HIS A 169 -13.53 -21.68 -1.02
CA HIS A 169 -14.74 -20.89 -0.84
C HIS A 169 -15.19 -20.75 0.63
N ALA A 170 -14.23 -20.69 1.57
CA ALA A 170 -14.49 -20.50 2.98
C ALA A 170 -15.41 -19.28 3.26
N GLY A 171 -16.27 -19.42 4.28
CA GLY A 171 -17.21 -18.36 4.65
C GLY A 171 -16.52 -17.04 5.07
N PRO A 172 -17.28 -15.94 5.23
CA PRO A 172 -16.73 -14.62 5.50
C PRO A 172 -15.85 -14.54 6.76
N ASN A 173 -16.25 -15.21 7.85
CA ASN A 173 -15.48 -15.25 9.10
C ASN A 173 -14.14 -15.96 8.93
N GLN A 174 -14.15 -17.13 8.29
CA GLN A 174 -12.93 -17.92 8.04
C GLN A 174 -11.98 -17.18 7.09
N THR A 175 -12.52 -16.56 6.04
CA THR A 175 -11.73 -15.72 5.12
C THR A 175 -11.10 -14.54 5.84
N LEU A 176 -11.86 -13.84 6.69
CA LEU A 176 -11.33 -12.72 7.49
C LEU A 176 -10.24 -13.17 8.46
N HIS A 177 -10.40 -14.33 9.11
CA HIS A 177 -9.38 -14.89 9.99
C HIS A 177 -8.09 -15.22 9.22
N SER A 178 -8.22 -15.89 8.07
CA SER A 178 -7.08 -16.18 7.19
C SER A 178 -6.34 -14.91 6.74
N LEU A 179 -7.09 -13.86 6.37
CA LEU A 179 -6.52 -12.57 5.98
C LEU A 179 -5.72 -11.92 7.12
N ARG A 180 -6.20 -11.99 8.37
CA ARG A 180 -5.59 -11.33 9.54
C ARG A 180 -4.15 -11.78 9.84
N HIS A 181 -3.72 -12.93 9.35
CA HIS A 181 -2.32 -13.35 9.47
C HIS A 181 -1.35 -12.42 8.73
N ARG A 182 -1.80 -11.75 7.65
CA ARG A 182 -0.96 -10.89 6.80
C ARG A 182 -1.52 -9.49 6.60
N TYR A 183 -2.83 -9.32 6.66
CA TYR A 183 -3.53 -8.09 6.32
C TYR A 183 -4.60 -7.76 7.35
N TRP A 184 -4.58 -6.53 7.85
CA TRP A 184 -5.60 -5.99 8.73
C TRP A 184 -6.48 -5.00 7.99
N ILE A 185 -7.66 -5.46 7.55
CA ILE A 185 -8.63 -4.62 6.84
C ILE A 185 -9.49 -3.87 7.87
N VAL A 186 -9.49 -2.54 7.80
CA VAL A 186 -10.33 -1.68 8.65
C VAL A 186 -11.81 -2.05 8.43
N LYS A 187 -12.57 -2.29 9.51
CA LYS A 187 -13.97 -2.77 9.43
C LYS A 187 -14.14 -3.99 8.49
N GLY A 188 -13.15 -4.90 8.50
CA GLY A 188 -12.99 -5.93 7.47
C GLY A 188 -14.16 -6.89 7.27
N PHE A 189 -14.93 -7.23 8.31
CA PHE A 189 -16.02 -8.20 8.19
C PHE A 189 -17.08 -7.78 7.15
N SER A 190 -17.52 -6.52 7.21
CA SER A 190 -18.56 -6.00 6.30
C SER A 190 -18.09 -6.04 4.84
N ILE A 191 -16.85 -5.61 4.59
CA ILE A 191 -16.26 -5.61 3.25
C ILE A 191 -16.05 -7.05 2.75
N VAL A 192 -15.53 -7.95 3.59
CA VAL A 192 -15.32 -9.36 3.22
C VAL A 192 -16.64 -10.02 2.84
N LYS A 193 -17.69 -9.86 3.68
CA LYS A 193 -19.03 -10.39 3.40
C LYS A 193 -19.56 -9.86 2.06
N GLN A 194 -19.48 -8.54 1.85
CA GLN A 194 -19.96 -7.90 0.63
C GLN A 194 -19.19 -8.35 -0.63
N VAL A 195 -17.86 -8.46 -0.55
CA VAL A 195 -17.02 -8.88 -1.67
C VAL A 195 -17.31 -10.33 -2.04
N ILE A 196 -17.40 -11.24 -1.05
CA ILE A 196 -17.72 -12.65 -1.30
C ILE A 196 -19.12 -12.76 -1.91
N SER A 197 -20.14 -12.11 -1.33
CA SER A 197 -21.51 -12.25 -1.81
C SER A 197 -21.75 -11.68 -3.20
N LYS A 198 -21.03 -10.62 -3.60
CA LYS A 198 -21.27 -9.92 -4.88
C LYS A 198 -20.31 -10.26 -6.00
N ARG A 199 -19.13 -10.81 -5.69
CA ARG A 199 -18.05 -11.02 -6.69
C ARG A 199 -17.60 -12.47 -6.80
N CYS A 200 -18.12 -13.36 -5.97
CA CYS A 200 -17.86 -14.79 -6.06
C CYS A 200 -19.05 -15.50 -6.71
N PHE A 201 -18.93 -15.76 -8.01
CA PHE A 201 -19.96 -16.47 -8.78
C PHE A 201 -20.40 -17.81 -8.16
N VAL A 202 -19.44 -18.60 -7.67
CA VAL A 202 -19.72 -19.90 -7.03
C VAL A 202 -20.62 -19.70 -5.81
N CYS A 203 -20.25 -18.80 -4.90
CA CYS A 203 -21.03 -18.53 -3.69
C CYS A 203 -22.37 -17.86 -4.00
N GLU A 204 -22.41 -17.00 -5.02
CA GLU A 204 -23.64 -16.39 -5.52
C GLU A 204 -24.63 -17.45 -6.01
N GLN A 205 -24.17 -18.45 -6.77
CA GLN A 205 -25.00 -19.57 -7.19
C GLN A 205 -25.54 -20.38 -6.01
N PHE A 206 -24.70 -20.70 -5.01
CA PHE A 206 -25.14 -21.43 -3.82
C PHE A 206 -26.05 -20.61 -2.89
N THR A 207 -26.08 -19.29 -3.02
CA THR A 207 -26.95 -18.38 -2.24
C THR A 207 -28.15 -17.85 -3.03
N ALA A 208 -28.22 -18.14 -4.33
CA ALA A 208 -29.38 -17.82 -5.15
C ALA A 208 -30.61 -18.52 -4.58
N LYS A 209 -31.67 -17.73 -4.35
CA LYS A 209 -32.87 -18.13 -3.60
C LYS A 209 -33.43 -19.46 -4.13
N THR A 210 -33.75 -20.37 -3.20
CA THR A 210 -34.71 -21.46 -3.43
C THR A 210 -35.97 -20.84 -4.03
N GLN A 211 -36.40 -21.28 -5.20
CA GLN A 211 -37.70 -20.86 -5.73
C GLN A 211 -38.77 -21.31 -4.73
N GLN A 212 -39.58 -20.37 -4.24
CA GLN A 212 -40.72 -20.72 -3.41
C GLN A 212 -41.68 -21.51 -4.30
N GLN A 213 -41.97 -22.74 -3.90
CA GLN A 213 -42.98 -23.56 -4.55
C GLN A 213 -44.31 -22.81 -4.43
N MET A 214 -44.92 -22.47 -5.56
CA MET A 214 -46.27 -21.91 -5.56
C MET A 214 -47.23 -23.03 -5.12
N MET A 215 -47.99 -22.75 -4.07
CA MET A 215 -49.12 -23.58 -3.62
C MET A 215 -50.38 -23.15 -4.36
#